data_AF-A0A0D3IGU0-F1
#
_entry.id   AF-A0A0D3IGU0-F1
#
_cell.length_a   1.000
_cell.length_b   1.000
_cell.length_c   1.000
_cell.angle_alpha   90.00
_cell.angle_beta   90.00
_cell.angle_gamma   90.00
#
_symmetry.space_group_name_H-M   'P 1'
#
loop_
_entity.id
_entity.type
_entity.pdbx_description
1 polymer ?
#
loop_
_entity_poly.entity_id
_entity_poly.type
_entity_poly.pdbx_seq_one_letter_code
_entity_poly.pdbx_strand_id
1 'polypeptide(L)'
;MHLQLVPLPHDVANGAREAFEREGASRGVRFELLAAGTRLSDALPTAEPFFAVELPSGETLLHKLATNQRRHPLQSHVAPLTPT
;
A
#
# COMPACT_ATOMS: atom_id res chain seq x y z
N MET A 1 4.95 3.40 12.98
CA MET A 1 5.12 2.75 11.66
C MET A 1 4.63 1.32 11.78
N HIS A 2 3.75 0.88 10.88
CA HIS A 2 3.29 -0.51 10.81
C HIS A 2 3.70 -1.05 9.44
N LEU A 3 4.56 -2.07 9.42
CA LEU A 3 5.05 -2.72 8.21
C LEU A 3 4.43 -4.12 8.15
N GLN A 4 3.88 -4.49 7.00
CA GLN A 4 3.34 -5.82 6.76
C GLN A 4 4.02 -6.43 5.54
N LEU A 5 4.49 -7.67 5.70
CA LEU A 5 4.96 -8.49 4.59
C LEU A 5 3.88 -9.51 4.26
N VAL A 6 3.40 -9.51 3.02
CA VAL A 6 2.36 -10.44 2.56
C VAL A 6 2.96 -11.30 1.46
N PRO A 7 3.37 -12.55 1.75
CA PRO A 7 3.87 -13.45 0.72
C PRO A 7 2.72 -13.81 -0.22
N LEU A 8 2.96 -13.71 -1.52
CA LEU A 8 2.00 -14.06 -2.57
C LEU A 8 2.66 -15.05 -3.55
N PRO A 9 1.90 -16.01 -4.09
CA PRO A 9 2.32 -16.78 -5.26
C PRO A 9 2.68 -15.85 -6.42
N HIS A 10 3.73 -16.19 -7.17
CA HIS A 10 4.28 -15.33 -8.23
C HIS A 10 3.26 -15.00 -9.33
N ASP A 11 2.43 -15.98 -9.69
CA ASP A 11 1.34 -15.84 -10.67
C ASP A 11 0.26 -14.85 -10.22
N VAL A 12 -0.04 -14.82 -8.91
CA VAL A 12 -1.00 -13.88 -8.32
C VAL A 12 -0.41 -12.48 -8.15
N ALA A 13 0.90 -12.40 -7.88
CA ALA A 13 1.59 -11.15 -7.58
C ALA A 13 1.57 -10.16 -8.76
N ASN A 14 1.50 -10.66 -10.00
CA ASN A 14 1.39 -9.86 -11.22
C ASN A 14 0.12 -8.99 -11.27
N GLY A 15 -0.98 -9.43 -10.64
CA GLY A 15 -2.25 -8.67 -10.59
C GLY A 15 -2.41 -7.80 -9.35
N ALA A 16 -1.38 -7.72 -8.49
CA ALA A 16 -1.47 -7.03 -7.21
C ALA A 16 -1.72 -5.52 -7.40
N ARG A 17 -1.07 -4.92 -8.40
CA ARG A 17 -1.23 -3.50 -8.71
C ARG A 17 -2.67 -3.16 -9.06
N GLU A 18 -3.22 -3.83 -10.06
CA GLU A 18 -4.59 -3.61 -10.54
C GLU A 18 -5.60 -3.88 -9.42
N ALA A 19 -5.33 -4.86 -8.56
CA ALA A 19 -6.17 -5.14 -7.40
C ALA A 19 -6.18 -3.98 -6.40
N PHE A 20 -5.02 -3.41 -6.06
CA PHE A 20 -4.93 -2.24 -5.18
C PHE A 20 -5.58 -1.00 -5.79
N GLU A 21 -5.31 -0.71 -7.06
CA GLU A 21 -5.88 0.44 -7.76
C GLU A 21 -7.42 0.34 -7.84
N ARG A 22 -7.95 -0.84 -8.20
CA ARG A 22 -9.39 -1.10 -8.27
C ARG A 22 -10.07 -0.99 -6.91
N GLU A 23 -9.53 -1.66 -5.89
CA GLU A 23 -10.08 -1.62 -4.53
C GLU A 23 -9.98 -0.21 -3.94
N GLY A 24 -8.84 0.46 -4.15
CA GLY A 24 -8.64 1.85 -3.74
C GLY A 24 -9.68 2.77 -4.37
N ALA A 25 -9.87 2.69 -5.69
CA ALA A 25 -10.85 3.49 -6.41
C ALA A 25 -12.27 3.28 -5.85
N SER A 26 -12.65 2.04 -5.53
CA SER A 26 -13.96 1.73 -4.92
C SER A 26 -14.19 2.39 -3.55
N ARG A 27 -13.10 2.76 -2.86
CA ARG A 27 -13.10 3.43 -1.56
C ARG A 27 -12.70 4.91 -1.63
N GLY A 28 -12.61 5.49 -2.83
CA GLY A 28 -12.19 6.87 -3.04
C GLY A 28 -10.70 7.14 -2.80
N VAL A 29 -9.87 6.10 -2.71
CA VAL A 29 -8.42 6.18 -2.62
C VAL A 29 -7.82 6.21 -4.02
N ARG A 30 -6.88 7.12 -4.24
CA ARG A 30 -6.04 7.15 -5.45
C ARG A 30 -4.59 7.03 -5.05
N PHE A 31 -3.85 6.23 -5.82
CA PHE A 31 -2.43 5.99 -5.63
C PHE A 31 -1.61 6.82 -6.62
N GLU A 32 -0.53 7.39 -6.11
CA GLU A 32 0.60 7.85 -6.90
C GLU A 32 1.54 6.66 -7.13
N LEU A 33 1.94 6.42 -8.38
CA LEU A 33 2.91 5.38 -8.70
C LEU A 33 4.31 5.98 -8.70
N LEU A 34 5.18 5.46 -7.84
CA LEU A 34 6.60 5.78 -7.79
C LEU A 34 7.38 4.70 -8.53
N ALA A 35 8.34 5.13 -9.35
CA ALA A 35 9.21 4.22 -10.09
C ALA A 35 10.08 3.39 -9.13
N ALA A 36 10.50 2.21 -9.61
CA ALA A 36 11.38 1.33 -8.83
C ALA A 36 12.66 2.05 -8.40
N GLY A 37 13.04 1.86 -7.12
CA GLY A 37 14.21 2.51 -6.52
C GLY A 37 13.99 3.95 -6.05
N THR A 38 12.80 4.53 -6.25
CA THR A 38 12.45 5.84 -5.68
C THR A 38 12.39 5.74 -4.16
N ARG A 39 13.12 6.60 -3.45
CA ARG A 39 13.07 6.63 -1.98
C ARG A 39 11.80 7.34 -1.52
N LEU A 40 11.09 6.74 -0.57
CA LEU A 40 9.90 7.36 0.05
C LEU A 40 10.21 8.72 0.68
N SER A 41 11.43 8.93 1.21
CA SER A 41 11.88 10.22 1.76
C SER A 41 11.85 11.36 0.74
N ASP A 42 12.05 11.03 -0.55
CA ASP A 42 12.12 12.02 -1.61
C ASP A 42 10.71 12.39 -2.07
N ALA A 43 9.77 11.43 -2.02
CA ALA A 43 8.35 11.63 -2.35
C ALA A 43 7.52 12.22 -1.18
N LEU A 44 8.00 12.06 0.05
CA LEU A 44 7.40 12.55 1.30
C LEU A 44 8.42 13.40 2.07
N PRO A 45 8.68 14.64 1.61
CA PRO A 45 9.64 15.54 2.27
C PRO A 45 9.17 16.00 3.66
N THR A 46 7.87 15.92 3.93
CA THR A 46 7.23 16.24 5.21
C THR A 46 6.75 14.97 5.91
N ALA A 47 6.67 15.01 7.24
CA ALA A 47 6.23 13.89 8.08
C ALA A 47 4.70 13.68 8.04
N GLU A 48 4.13 13.62 6.85
CA GLU A 48 2.71 13.39 6.63
C GLU A 48 2.37 11.91 6.76
N PRO A 49 1.20 11.55 7.31
CA PRO A 49 0.76 10.17 7.36
C PRO A 49 0.54 9.65 5.93
N PHE A 50 1.02 8.45 5.67
CA PHE A 50 0.92 7.82 4.35
C PHE A 50 0.61 6.33 4.45
N PHE A 51 0.18 5.78 3.32
CA PHE A 51 0.06 4.35 3.07
C PHE A 51 0.83 4.05 1.79
N ALA A 52 1.73 3.06 1.84
CA ALA A 52 2.56 2.69 0.71
C ALA A 52 2.56 1.16 0.54
N VAL A 53 2.61 0.71 -0.72
CA VAL A 53 2.75 -0.70 -1.08
C VAL A 53 3.88 -0.81 -2.09
N GLU A 54 4.95 -1.52 -1.72
CA GLU A 54 6.00 -1.93 -2.65
C GLU A 54 5.55 -3.19 -3.38
N LEU A 55 5.52 -3.11 -4.71
CA LEU A 55 5.12 -4.19 -5.60
C LEU A 55 6.32 -5.11 -5.91
N PRO A 56 6.09 -6.35 -6.38
CA PRO A 56 7.17 -7.23 -6.82
C PRO A 56 8.05 -6.64 -7.94
N SER A 57 7.50 -5.70 -8.74
CA SER A 57 8.25 -4.95 -9.75
C SER A 57 9.26 -3.96 -9.17
N GLY A 58 9.20 -3.71 -7.85
CA GLY A 58 9.96 -2.68 -7.15
C GLY A 58 9.30 -1.29 -7.21
N GLU A 59 8.25 -1.10 -8.00
CA GLU A 59 7.45 0.12 -7.99
C GLU A 59 6.69 0.26 -6.67
N THR A 60 6.37 1.50 -6.28
CA THR A 60 5.60 1.76 -5.06
C THR A 60 4.31 2.49 -5.36
N LEU A 61 3.20 1.96 -4.88
CA LEU A 61 1.92 2.69 -4.83
C LEU A 61 1.88 3.50 -3.54
N LEU A 62 1.84 4.83 -3.64
CA LEU A 62 1.80 5.75 -2.52
C LEU A 62 0.43 6.45 -2.43
N HIS A 63 -0.12 6.49 -1.22
CA HIS A 63 -1.29 7.30 -0.89
C HIS A 63 -0.99 8.17 0.33
N LYS A 64 -1.09 9.49 0.17
CA LYS A 64 -0.93 10.46 1.25
C LYS A 64 -2.28 10.62 1.97
N LEU A 65 -2.31 10.42 3.28
CA LEU A 65 -3.55 10.55 4.04
C LEU A 65 -3.83 12.03 4.33
N ALA A 66 -5.09 12.43 4.21
CA ALA A 66 -5.53 13.70 4.76
C ALA A 66 -5.38 13.68 6.30
N THR A 67 -4.98 14.81 6.88
CA THR A 67 -4.60 15.00 8.30
C THR A 67 -5.63 14.54 9.33
N ASN A 68 -6.91 14.33 8.94
CA ASN A 68 -7.99 13.91 9.84
C ASN A 68 -8.34 12.42 9.80
N GLN A 69 -7.66 11.59 8.99
CA GLN A 69 -7.92 10.15 8.94
C GLN A 69 -7.02 9.39 9.91
N ARG A 70 -7.61 8.88 11.00
CA ARG A 70 -6.90 8.06 12.01
C ARG A 70 -6.52 6.66 11.50
N ARG A 71 -7.14 6.16 10.43
CA ARG A 71 -6.89 4.83 9.83
C ARG A 71 -7.09 4.88 8.32
N HIS A 72 -6.22 4.19 7.58
CA HIS A 72 -6.36 4.05 6.13
C HIS A 72 -7.42 2.97 5.82
N PRO A 73 -8.34 3.18 4.87
CA PRO A 73 -9.43 2.24 4.58
C PRO A 73 -8.97 0.90 3.98
N LEU A 74 -7.70 0.81 3.54
CA LEU A 74 -7.06 -0.42 3.06
C LEU A 74 -6.11 -1.06 4.08
N GLN A 75 -6.01 -0.54 5.30
CA GLN A 75 -5.32 -1.25 6.37
C GLN A 75 -6.17 -2.45 6.80
N SER A 76 -5.73 -3.65 6.45
CA SER A 76 -6.35 -4.89 6.92
C SER A 76 -5.83 -5.25 8.32
N HIS A 77 -6.74 -5.55 9.25
CA HIS A 77 -6.39 -6.36 10.40
C HIS A 77 -6.16 -7.77 9.89
N VAL A 78 -4.92 -8.23 9.88
CA VAL A 78 -4.65 -9.67 9.76
C VAL A 78 -5.15 -10.27 11.06
N ALA A 79 -6.32 -10.93 11.03
CA ALA A 79 -6.74 -11.76 12.15
C ALA A 79 -5.67 -12.85 12.34
N PRO A 80 -5.27 -13.15 13.59
CA PRO A 80 -4.32 -14.24 13.84
C PRO A 80 -4.89 -15.51 13.22
N LEU A 81 -4.06 -16.20 12.42
CA LEU A 81 -4.37 -17.51 11.89
C LEU A 81 -4.63 -18.43 13.10
N THR A 82 -5.90 -18.74 13.37
CA THR A 82 -6.24 -19.77 14.36
C THR A 82 -5.78 -21.11 13.81
N PRO A 83 -4.86 -21.82 14.49
CA PRO A 83 -4.51 -23.17 14.11
C PRO A 83 -5.72 -24.08 14.44
N THR A 84 -6.24 -24.76 13.43
CA THR A 84 -7.09 -25.95 13.54
C THR A 84 -6.28 -27.18 13.83
#